data_AF-A0A1B9MIW2-F1
#
_entry.id   AF-A0A1B9MIW2-F1
#
_cell.length_a   1.000
_cell.length_b   1.000
_cell.length_c   1.000
_cell.angle_alpha   90.00
_cell.angle_beta   90.00
_cell.angle_gamma   90.00
#
_symmetry.space_group_name_H-M   'P 1'
#
loop_
_entity.id
_entity.type
_entity.pdbx_description
1 polymer ?
#
loop_
_entity_poly.entity_id
_entity_poly.type
_entity_poly.pdbx_seq_one_letter_code
_entity_poly.pdbx_strand_id
1 'polypeptide(L)'
;MFFYYPPNSKVTTSLTQALLHINHLAPWKDSILIYEQCHILANQIDNPDLNYQFSLLFEGQGTMPVPPWGSFYLDKENLLLGKSLESYRQFLQQHGVKLNTGINEPEDQFGLMLMAYAILLENNHHVTAKQLIDEHLLSWSSAYLKKLQKSQISPFYQALAVIAEQYLHML
;
A
#
# COMPACT_ATOMS: atom_id res chain seq x y z
N MET A 1 -2.81 -0.59 5.60
CA MET A 1 -3.45 0.49 6.39
C MET A 1 -2.94 1.89 6.04
N PHE A 2 -1.67 2.25 6.27
CA PHE A 2 -1.16 3.62 6.02
C PHE A 2 -1.14 4.08 4.55
N PHE A 3 -1.26 3.17 3.59
CA PHE A 3 -1.43 3.50 2.16
C PHE A 3 -2.89 3.76 1.76
N TYR A 4 -3.82 3.70 2.70
CA TYR A 4 -5.26 3.75 2.41
C TYR A 4 -6.04 4.63 3.39
N TYR A 5 -5.72 4.58 4.69
CA TYR A 5 -6.32 5.47 5.68
C TYR A 5 -5.39 6.64 6.00
N PRO A 6 -5.94 7.84 6.25
CA PRO A 6 -5.14 9.01 6.60
C PRO A 6 -4.43 8.82 7.94
N PRO A 7 -3.26 9.42 8.15
CA PRO A 7 -2.44 9.27 9.36
C PRO A 7 -3.19 9.52 10.67
N ASN A 8 -4.12 10.48 10.69
CA ASN A 8 -4.92 10.84 11.86
C ASN A 8 -6.18 9.96 12.07
N SER A 9 -6.42 8.97 11.22
CA SER A 9 -7.54 8.05 11.41
C SER A 9 -7.37 7.22 12.68
N LYS A 10 -8.47 6.73 13.24
CA LYS A 10 -8.42 5.81 14.40
C LYS A 10 -7.61 4.54 14.08
N VAL A 11 -7.72 4.04 12.83
CA VAL A 11 -7.03 2.82 12.38
C VAL A 11 -5.52 3.03 12.39
N THR A 12 -5.02 4.05 11.70
CA THR A 12 -3.57 4.33 11.62
C THR A 12 -3.00 4.72 12.97
N THR A 13 -3.69 5.57 13.74
CA THR A 13 -3.24 6.00 15.07
C THR A 13 -3.01 4.80 16.00
N SER A 14 -3.89 3.79 15.95
CA SER A 14 -3.73 2.57 16.76
C SER A 14 -2.53 1.70 16.34
N LEU A 15 -2.05 1.86 15.10
CA LEU A 15 -0.95 1.09 14.52
C LEU A 15 0.36 1.87 14.44
N THR A 16 0.36 3.17 14.74
CA THR A 16 1.54 4.04 14.64
C THR A 16 2.74 3.48 15.38
N GLN A 17 2.56 3.09 16.64
CA GLN A 17 3.68 2.58 17.44
C GLN A 17 4.27 1.28 16.88
N ALA A 18 3.42 0.39 16.34
CA ALA A 18 3.90 -0.82 15.67
C ALA A 18 4.65 -0.49 14.38
N LEU A 19 4.17 0.47 13.58
CA LEU A 19 4.84 0.91 12.36
C LEU A 19 6.22 1.49 12.64
N LEU A 20 6.37 2.34 13.67
CA LEU A 20 7.63 2.97 14.03
C LEU A 20 8.71 1.97 14.49
N HIS A 21 8.30 0.76 14.88
CA HIS A 21 9.18 -0.30 15.35
C HIS A 21 9.10 -1.54 14.46
N ILE A 22 8.68 -1.39 13.20
CA ILE A 22 8.45 -2.51 12.30
C ILE A 22 9.75 -3.28 11.99
N ASN A 23 10.91 -2.65 12.15
CA ASN A 23 12.23 -3.27 12.10
C ASN A 23 12.37 -4.49 13.04
N HIS A 24 11.57 -4.58 14.11
CA HIS A 24 11.56 -5.70 15.04
C HIS A 24 10.44 -6.72 14.79
N LEU A 25 9.50 -6.43 13.87
CA LEU A 25 8.29 -7.23 13.66
C LEU A 25 8.42 -8.27 12.53
N ALA A 26 9.50 -8.23 11.76
CA ALA A 26 9.76 -9.17 10.67
C ALA A 26 11.26 -9.46 10.51
N PRO A 27 11.65 -10.62 9.93
CA PRO A 27 13.06 -10.97 9.70
C PRO A 27 13.61 -10.26 8.45
N TRP A 28 13.81 -8.94 8.54
CA TRP A 28 14.24 -8.10 7.42
C TRP A 28 15.61 -8.49 6.88
N LYS A 29 15.71 -8.71 5.55
CA LYS A 29 16.97 -8.99 4.86
C LYS A 29 18.02 -7.88 5.08
N ASP A 30 17.59 -6.62 4.99
CA ASP A 30 18.42 -5.45 5.26
C ASP A 30 17.89 -4.71 6.50
N SER A 31 18.31 -5.17 7.68
CA SER A 31 17.85 -4.59 8.95
C SER A 31 18.35 -3.15 9.18
N ILE A 32 19.49 -2.76 8.59
CA ILE A 32 20.05 -1.41 8.73
C ILE A 32 19.18 -0.43 7.94
N LEU A 33 18.88 -0.76 6.68
CA LEU A 33 18.00 0.05 5.85
C LEU A 33 16.63 0.27 6.51
N ILE A 34 16.02 -0.79 7.04
CA ILE A 34 14.70 -0.70 7.68
C ILE A 34 14.76 0.11 8.97
N TYR A 35 15.83 -0.02 9.76
CA TYR A 35 16.05 0.82 10.94
C TYR A 35 16.12 2.31 10.58
N GLU A 36 16.86 2.67 9.52
CA GLU A 36 16.92 4.05 9.03
C GLU A 36 15.55 4.56 8.58
N GLN A 37 14.77 3.74 7.86
CA GLN A 37 13.42 4.12 7.46
C GLN A 37 12.50 4.32 8.67
N CYS A 38 12.60 3.47 9.70
CA CYS A 38 11.84 3.65 10.95
C CYS A 38 12.18 4.98 11.62
N HIS A 39 13.46 5.39 11.61
CA HIS A 39 13.85 6.69 12.14
C HIS A 39 13.25 7.86 11.35
N ILE A 40 13.21 7.78 10.01
CA ILE A 40 12.54 8.77 9.17
C ILE A 40 11.05 8.83 9.51
N LEU A 41 10.37 7.68 9.61
CA LEU A 41 8.96 7.64 9.99
C LEU A 41 8.72 8.31 11.35
N ALA A 42 9.56 8.02 12.35
CA ALA A 42 9.45 8.59 13.69
C ALA A 42 9.65 10.12 13.70
N ASN A 43 10.56 10.63 12.87
CA ASN A 43 10.79 12.07 12.75
C ASN A 43 9.68 12.81 11.98
N GLN A 44 8.87 12.09 11.19
CA GLN A 44 7.86 12.68 10.30
C GLN A 44 6.42 12.43 10.75
N ILE A 45 6.17 11.53 11.70
CA ILE A 45 4.82 11.17 12.13
C ILE A 45 4.02 12.36 12.68
N ASP A 46 4.71 13.30 13.34
CA ASP A 46 4.12 14.52 13.90
C ASP A 46 4.26 15.73 12.96
N ASN A 47 4.67 15.52 11.70
CA ASN A 47 4.73 16.60 10.72
C ASN A 47 3.32 17.18 10.51
N PRO A 48 3.11 18.49 10.73
CA PRO A 48 1.78 19.10 10.63
C PRO A 48 1.15 18.95 9.23
N ASP A 49 1.98 18.80 8.19
CA ASP A 49 1.53 18.65 6.81
C ASP A 49 1.23 17.19 6.42
N LEU A 50 1.46 16.20 7.29
CA LEU A 50 1.39 14.78 6.91
C LEU A 50 -0.01 14.36 6.40
N ASN A 51 -1.08 14.93 6.95
CA ASN A 51 -2.44 14.67 6.46
C ASN A 51 -2.67 15.31 5.08
N TYR A 52 -2.18 16.52 4.86
CA TYR A 52 -2.26 17.17 3.56
C TYR A 52 -1.46 16.40 2.50
N GLN A 53 -0.26 15.96 2.85
CA GLN A 53 0.59 15.11 2.01
C GLN A 53 -0.10 13.79 1.65
N PHE A 54 -0.82 13.18 2.61
CA PHE A 54 -1.65 12.00 2.33
C PHE A 54 -2.74 12.32 1.31
N SER A 55 -3.50 13.41 1.49
CA SER A 55 -4.57 13.80 0.56
C SER A 55 -4.04 14.05 -0.87
N LEU A 56 -2.84 14.63 -1.01
CA LEU A 56 -2.19 14.80 -2.32
C LEU A 56 -1.83 13.45 -2.99
N LEU A 57 -1.38 12.48 -2.19
CA LEU A 57 -0.86 11.20 -2.69
C LEU A 57 -1.96 10.17 -2.94
N PHE A 58 -3.02 10.16 -2.14
CA PHE A 58 -3.98 9.05 -2.10
C PHE A 58 -5.43 9.46 -2.32
N GLU A 59 -5.82 10.70 -2.00
CA GLU A 59 -7.21 11.17 -2.15
C GLU A 59 -7.41 12.06 -3.40
N GLY A 60 -6.33 12.51 -4.03
CA GLY A 60 -6.40 13.25 -5.28
C GLY A 60 -6.81 14.71 -5.10
N GLN A 61 -6.43 15.33 -3.99
CA GLN A 61 -6.57 16.77 -3.85
C GLN A 61 -5.61 17.46 -4.84
N GLY A 62 -6.10 17.83 -6.02
CA GLY A 62 -5.28 18.34 -7.13
C GLY A 62 -4.75 17.22 -8.02
N THR A 63 -3.54 17.37 -8.55
CA THR A 63 -2.92 16.33 -9.39
C THR A 63 -2.34 15.24 -8.49
N MET A 64 -2.77 13.99 -8.69
CA MET A 64 -2.18 12.83 -8.01
C MET A 64 -0.96 12.32 -8.80
N PRO A 65 0.28 12.57 -8.34
CA PRO A 65 1.47 12.31 -9.15
C PRO A 65 1.89 10.84 -9.16
N VAL A 66 1.47 10.09 -8.15
CA VAL A 66 1.77 8.66 -8.01
C VAL A 66 0.47 7.91 -7.72
N PRO A 67 -0.41 7.73 -8.72
CA PRO A 67 -1.68 7.05 -8.52
C PRO A 67 -1.46 5.64 -7.94
N PRO A 68 -2.18 5.25 -6.87
CA PRO A 68 -1.96 3.98 -6.17
C PRO A 68 -2.80 2.82 -6.71
N TRP A 69 -3.27 2.86 -7.95
CA TRP A 69 -4.11 1.80 -8.55
C TRP A 69 -3.35 0.98 -9.58
N GLY A 70 -3.48 -0.34 -9.53
CA GLY A 70 -2.77 -1.25 -10.43
C GLY A 70 -3.09 -1.04 -11.90
N SER A 71 -4.34 -0.76 -12.22
CA SER A 71 -4.80 -0.52 -13.59
C SER A 71 -4.15 0.72 -14.22
N PHE A 72 -3.73 1.70 -13.42
CA PHE A 72 -2.97 2.84 -13.91
C PHE A 72 -1.59 2.43 -14.47
N TYR A 73 -0.99 1.35 -13.98
CA TYR A 73 0.31 0.87 -14.43
C TYR A 73 0.24 -0.22 -15.49
N LEU A 74 -0.86 -0.98 -15.51
CA LEU A 74 -0.99 -2.18 -16.35
C LEU A 74 -1.79 -1.94 -17.63
N ASP A 75 -2.81 -1.09 -17.58
CA ASP A 75 -3.72 -0.93 -18.71
C ASP A 75 -3.25 0.18 -19.66
N LYS A 76 -3.23 -0.12 -20.96
CA LYS A 76 -2.61 0.69 -22.03
C LYS A 76 -3.22 2.09 -22.25
N GLU A 77 -4.25 2.45 -21.49
CA GLU A 77 -4.93 3.74 -21.59
C GLU A 77 -4.95 4.52 -20.26
N ASN A 78 -4.29 4.03 -19.20
CA ASN A 78 -4.37 4.58 -17.84
C ASN A 78 -5.82 4.76 -17.33
N LEU A 79 -6.78 4.03 -17.92
CA LEU A 79 -8.17 4.06 -17.49
C LEU A 79 -8.31 3.21 -16.22
N LEU A 80 -8.88 3.79 -15.16
CA LEU A 80 -9.11 3.15 -13.86
C LEU A 80 -10.16 2.01 -13.87
N LEU A 81 -10.54 1.53 -15.06
CA LEU A 81 -11.53 0.47 -15.27
C LEU A 81 -11.06 -0.52 -16.37
N GLY A 82 -9.75 -0.73 -16.45
CA GLY A 82 -9.16 -1.61 -17.45
C GLY A 82 -9.25 -3.10 -17.10
N LYS A 83 -8.63 -3.94 -17.94
CA LYS A 83 -8.76 -5.40 -17.85
C LYS A 83 -8.13 -5.96 -16.59
N SER A 84 -7.08 -5.29 -16.09
CA SER A 84 -6.38 -5.72 -14.88
C SER A 84 -7.28 -5.62 -13.63
N LEU A 85 -8.00 -4.51 -13.46
CA LEU A 85 -8.96 -4.31 -12.36
C LEU A 85 -10.10 -5.33 -12.43
N GLU A 86 -10.67 -5.55 -13.62
CA GLU A 86 -11.77 -6.53 -13.76
C GLU A 86 -11.30 -7.95 -13.45
N SER A 87 -10.10 -8.34 -13.91
CA SER A 87 -9.48 -9.62 -13.54
C SER A 87 -9.31 -9.75 -12.02
N TYR A 88 -8.80 -8.71 -11.37
CA TYR A 88 -8.62 -8.70 -9.91
C TYR A 88 -9.95 -8.74 -9.15
N ARG A 89 -10.97 -8.01 -9.63
CA ARG A 89 -12.32 -8.05 -9.06
C ARG A 89 -12.93 -9.46 -9.12
N GLN A 90 -12.80 -10.14 -10.25
CA GLN A 90 -13.25 -11.52 -10.40
C GLN A 90 -12.50 -12.46 -9.45
N PHE A 91 -11.19 -12.29 -9.31
CA PHE A 91 -10.38 -13.04 -8.35
C PHE A 91 -10.90 -12.88 -6.91
N LEU A 92 -11.17 -11.64 -6.47
CA LEU A 92 -11.72 -11.37 -5.13
C LEU A 92 -13.10 -12.03 -4.94
N GLN A 93 -13.98 -11.92 -5.93
CA GLN A 93 -15.32 -12.50 -5.88
C GLN A 93 -15.28 -14.03 -5.79
N GLN A 94 -14.43 -14.68 -6.59
CA GLN A 94 -14.25 -16.14 -6.60
C GLN A 94 -13.79 -16.69 -5.24
N HIS A 95 -12.98 -15.91 -4.52
CA HIS A 95 -12.45 -16.29 -3.21
C HIS A 95 -13.20 -15.69 -2.02
N GLY A 96 -14.34 -15.05 -2.28
CA GLY A 96 -15.23 -14.49 -1.24
C GLY A 96 -14.64 -13.33 -0.45
N VAL A 97 -13.62 -12.64 -0.97
CA VAL A 97 -12.99 -11.50 -0.31
C VAL A 97 -13.83 -10.25 -0.55
N LYS A 98 -14.30 -9.63 0.52
CA LYS A 98 -15.09 -8.39 0.47
C LYS A 98 -14.32 -7.24 1.12
N LEU A 99 -14.01 -6.23 0.33
CA LEU A 99 -13.45 -4.97 0.79
C LEU A 99 -14.60 -3.98 0.96
N ASN A 100 -15.10 -3.82 2.18
CA ASN A 100 -16.19 -2.88 2.46
C ASN A 100 -15.62 -1.58 3.02
N THR A 101 -15.31 -0.65 2.13
CA THR A 101 -14.78 0.67 2.48
C THR A 101 -15.86 1.72 2.68
N GLY A 102 -17.11 1.40 2.35
CA GLY A 102 -18.24 2.34 2.39
C GLY A 102 -18.29 3.32 1.21
N ILE A 103 -17.34 3.23 0.27
CA ILE A 103 -17.27 4.03 -0.96
C ILE A 103 -17.04 3.14 -2.18
N ASN A 104 -17.51 3.58 -3.35
CA ASN A 104 -17.34 2.84 -4.60
C ASN A 104 -16.02 3.26 -5.27
N GLU A 105 -14.90 2.72 -4.80
CA GLU A 105 -13.57 2.95 -5.36
C GLU A 105 -12.99 1.67 -5.99
N PRO A 106 -12.02 1.77 -6.92
CA PRO A 106 -11.38 0.60 -7.51
C PRO A 106 -10.65 -0.24 -6.44
N GLU A 107 -10.91 -1.54 -6.46
CA GLU A 107 -10.40 -2.50 -5.47
C GLU A 107 -8.88 -2.73 -5.56
N ASP A 108 -8.28 -2.41 -6.71
CA ASP A 108 -6.85 -2.55 -7.02
C ASP A 108 -5.98 -1.41 -6.47
N GLN A 109 -6.52 -0.61 -5.55
CA GLN A 109 -5.74 0.35 -4.79
C GLN A 109 -4.71 -0.40 -3.90
N PHE A 110 -3.45 0.04 -3.91
CA PHE A 110 -2.33 -0.67 -3.29
C PHE A 110 -2.58 -1.08 -1.82
N GLY A 111 -3.06 -0.15 -1.00
CA GLY A 111 -3.39 -0.39 0.40
C GLY A 111 -4.59 -1.34 0.59
N LEU A 112 -5.58 -1.29 -0.30
CA LEU A 112 -6.71 -2.23 -0.32
C LEU A 112 -6.27 -3.64 -0.71
N MET A 113 -5.37 -3.78 -1.69
CA MET A 113 -4.81 -5.08 -2.05
C MET A 113 -4.01 -5.71 -0.90
N LEU A 114 -3.23 -4.92 -0.16
CA LEU A 114 -2.56 -5.38 1.06
C LEU A 114 -3.55 -5.79 2.16
N MET A 115 -4.70 -5.12 2.25
CA MET A 115 -5.77 -5.50 3.18
C MET A 115 -6.45 -6.80 2.77
N ALA A 116 -6.74 -7.00 1.47
CA ALA A 116 -7.24 -8.27 0.95
C ALA A 116 -6.25 -9.41 1.22
N TYR A 117 -4.96 -9.17 1.04
CA TYR A 117 -3.90 -10.12 1.37
C TYR A 117 -3.93 -10.51 2.87
N ALA A 118 -4.02 -9.53 3.77
CA ALA A 118 -4.12 -9.79 5.20
C ALA A 118 -5.38 -10.60 5.57
N ILE A 119 -6.53 -10.25 5.00
CA ILE A 119 -7.80 -11.00 5.20
C ILE A 119 -7.66 -12.46 4.76
N LEU A 120 -6.99 -12.73 3.62
CA LEU A 120 -6.76 -14.09 3.17
C LEU A 120 -5.85 -14.87 4.13
N LEU A 121 -4.80 -14.25 4.65
CA LEU A 121 -3.92 -14.86 5.63
C LEU A 121 -4.63 -15.16 6.96
N GLU A 122 -5.43 -14.22 7.47
CA GLU A 122 -6.21 -14.39 8.71
C GLU A 122 -7.21 -15.55 8.61
N ASN A 123 -7.74 -15.81 7.41
CA ASN A 123 -8.64 -16.93 7.13
C ASN A 123 -7.89 -18.22 6.73
N ASN A 124 -6.56 -18.28 6.88
CA ASN A 124 -5.70 -19.41 6.51
C ASN A 124 -5.72 -19.78 5.01
N HIS A 125 -6.12 -18.86 4.13
CA HIS A 125 -6.13 -19.05 2.68
C HIS A 125 -4.75 -18.73 2.07
N HIS A 126 -3.69 -19.37 2.56
CA HIS A 126 -2.30 -19.04 2.21
C HIS A 126 -1.99 -19.17 0.71
N VAL A 127 -2.55 -20.18 0.03
CA VAL A 127 -2.35 -20.39 -1.42
C VAL A 127 -2.95 -19.23 -2.22
N THR A 128 -4.20 -18.85 -1.91
CA THR A 128 -4.88 -17.71 -2.52
C THR A 128 -4.18 -16.39 -2.19
N ALA A 129 -3.71 -16.23 -0.95
CA ALA A 129 -2.94 -15.05 -0.54
C ALA A 129 -1.66 -14.91 -1.39
N LYS A 130 -0.95 -16.02 -1.61
CA LYS A 130 0.23 -16.02 -2.50
C LYS A 130 -0.14 -15.71 -3.95
N GLN A 131 -1.23 -16.28 -4.45
CA GLN A 131 -1.72 -15.97 -5.81
C GLN A 131 -2.04 -14.48 -5.98
N LEU A 132 -2.68 -13.85 -4.99
CA LEU A 132 -2.94 -12.41 -4.99
C LEU A 132 -1.63 -11.61 -5.17
N ILE A 133 -0.61 -11.94 -4.39
CA ILE A 133 0.69 -11.27 -4.45
C ILE A 133 1.36 -11.50 -5.81
N ASP A 134 1.49 -12.75 -6.24
CA ASP A 134 2.28 -13.12 -7.42
C ASP A 134 1.63 -12.62 -8.73
N GLU A 135 0.30 -12.76 -8.86
CA GLU A 135 -0.41 -12.49 -10.12
C GLU A 135 -0.94 -11.06 -10.22
N HIS A 136 -1.39 -10.48 -9.10
CA HIS A 136 -2.05 -9.17 -9.10
C HIS A 136 -1.22 -8.07 -8.44
N LEU A 137 -0.54 -8.40 -7.34
CA LEU A 137 0.40 -7.58 -6.55
C LEU A 137 1.65 -7.09 -7.32
N LEU A 138 2.52 -8.05 -7.56
CA LEU A 138 3.91 -7.83 -7.97
C LEU A 138 4.04 -7.39 -9.42
N SER A 139 3.00 -7.58 -10.24
CA SER A 139 2.98 -7.18 -11.65
C SER A 139 3.14 -5.66 -11.86
N TRP A 140 2.86 -4.84 -10.85
CA TRP A 140 2.94 -3.37 -10.96
C TRP A 140 3.49 -2.66 -9.72
N SER A 141 3.40 -3.25 -8.54
CA SER A 141 3.76 -2.59 -7.27
C SER A 141 5.20 -2.07 -7.21
N SER A 142 6.19 -2.75 -7.82
CA SER A 142 7.56 -2.23 -7.86
C SER A 142 7.65 -0.91 -8.64
N ALA A 143 6.90 -0.76 -9.74
CA ALA A 143 6.87 0.49 -10.50
C ALA A 143 6.21 1.63 -9.69
N TYR A 144 5.11 1.33 -9.01
CA TYR A 144 4.42 2.26 -8.12
C TYR A 144 5.31 2.70 -6.95
N LEU A 145 5.88 1.76 -6.20
CA LEU A 145 6.70 2.04 -5.01
C LEU A 145 7.96 2.82 -5.37
N LYS A 146 8.64 2.49 -6.48
CA LYS A 146 9.80 3.28 -6.95
C LYS A 146 9.44 4.71 -7.32
N LYS A 147 8.23 4.97 -7.82
CA LYS A 147 7.76 6.35 -8.06
C LYS A 147 7.45 7.04 -6.74
N LEU A 148 6.82 6.36 -5.79
CA LEU A 148 6.49 6.92 -4.49
C LEU A 148 7.75 7.28 -3.68
N GLN A 149 8.78 6.42 -3.70
CA GLN A 149 10.09 6.70 -3.09
C GLN A 149 10.76 7.95 -3.66
N LYS A 150 10.49 8.30 -4.92
CA LYS A 150 11.04 9.49 -5.60
C LYS A 150 10.14 10.71 -5.50
N SER A 151 8.91 10.57 -4.99
CA SER A 151 7.96 11.66 -4.85
C SER A 151 8.44 12.65 -3.81
N GLN A 152 8.58 13.93 -4.15
CA GLN A 152 9.04 14.97 -3.21
C GLN A 152 7.95 15.46 -2.24
N ILE A 153 6.77 14.81 -2.23
CA ILE A 153 5.63 15.26 -1.42
C ILE A 153 5.83 14.98 0.06
N SER A 154 6.33 13.79 0.42
CA SER A 154 6.36 13.36 1.81
C SER A 154 7.52 12.41 2.11
N PRO A 155 8.49 12.83 2.94
CA PRO A 155 9.54 11.93 3.41
C PRO A 155 8.99 10.72 4.18
N PHE A 156 7.84 10.87 4.85
CA PHE A 156 7.15 9.75 5.51
C PHE A 156 6.74 8.67 4.51
N TYR A 157 6.03 9.05 3.43
CA TYR A 157 5.58 8.08 2.44
C TYR A 157 6.71 7.56 1.54
N GLN A 158 7.80 8.31 1.37
CA GLN A 158 9.03 7.78 0.76
C GLN A 158 9.59 6.62 1.59
N ALA A 159 9.78 6.82 2.90
CA ALA A 159 10.31 5.80 3.79
C ALA A 159 9.37 4.59 3.90
N LEU A 160 8.06 4.83 3.98
CA LEU A 160 7.07 3.76 4.01
C LEU A 160 7.09 2.93 2.71
N ALA A 161 7.31 3.58 1.56
CA ALA A 161 7.42 2.88 0.28
C ALA A 161 8.68 2.00 0.19
N VAL A 162 9.80 2.41 0.80
CA VAL A 162 11.00 1.57 0.91
C VAL A 162 10.71 0.33 1.76
N ILE A 163 10.10 0.50 2.93
CA ILE A 163 9.74 -0.62 3.82
C ILE A 163 8.79 -1.59 3.10
N ALA A 164 7.77 -1.07 2.42
CA ALA A 164 6.82 -1.89 1.67
C ALA A 164 7.49 -2.68 0.54
N GLU A 165 8.42 -2.07 -0.20
CA GLU A 165 9.16 -2.76 -1.27
C GLU A 165 10.02 -3.90 -0.70
N GLN A 166 10.73 -3.65 0.41
CA GLN A 166 11.51 -4.70 1.08
C GLN A 166 10.63 -5.84 1.59
N TYR A 167 9.44 -5.53 2.11
CA TYR A 167 8.50 -6.54 2.59
C TYR A 167 8.02 -7.43 1.44
N LEU A 168 7.63 -6.82 0.32
CA LEU A 168 7.19 -7.57 -0.87
C LEU A 168 8.29 -8.46 -1.45
N HIS A 169 9.58 -8.07 -1.35
CA HIS A 169 10.72 -8.91 -1.75
C HIS A 169 11.01 -10.09 -0.79
N MET A 170 10.34 -10.15 0.35
CA MET A 170 10.45 -11.25 1.31
C MET A 170 9.33 -12.29 1.19
N LEU A 171 8.20 -11.94 0.56
CA LEU A 171 7.06 -12.83 0.29
C LEU A 171 7.39 -13.86 -0.81
#